data_AF-A0A7V9EJ67-F1
#
_entry.id   AF-A0A7V9EJ67-F1
#
_cell.length_a   1.000
_cell.length_b   1.000
_cell.length_c   1.000
_cell.angle_alpha   90.00
_cell.angle_beta   90.00
_cell.angle_gamma   90.00
#
_symmetry.space_group_name_H-M   'P 1'
#
loop_
_entity.id
_entity.type
_entity.pdbx_description
1 polymer ?
#
loop_
_entity_poly.entity_id
_entity_poly.type
_entity_poly.pdbx_seq_one_letter_code
_entity_poly.pdbx_strand_id
1 'polypeptide(L)'
;MGDTTPIGAVGKGLVAGAIGTGAMTAYQMAVAKARDSGSSTVPAEVGKRVVRGVFQRRVSDERTDQINQAMHWGYGTSWGALYGIAEASVDRSPVRHGLVLGALVWGASLIELPAMKLAPPVWEYPPAELALDVSYHLVYGVSVAVAFRALRA
;
A
#
# COMPACT_ATOMS: atom_id res chain seq x y z
N MET A 1 -27.63 -13.42 -4.96
CA MET A 1 -26.31 -12.80 -4.86
C MET A 1 -26.52 -11.47 -4.17
N GLY A 2 -26.11 -11.32 -2.92
CA GLY A 2 -26.49 -10.14 -2.12
C GLY A 2 -25.75 -8.91 -2.59
N ASP A 3 -26.49 -7.90 -3.06
CA ASP A 3 -25.96 -6.61 -3.46
C ASP A 3 -25.14 -6.03 -2.31
N THR A 4 -23.82 -6.00 -2.47
CA THR A 4 -22.95 -5.42 -1.44
C THR A 4 -23.19 -3.92 -1.49
N THR A 5 -23.79 -3.35 -0.44
CA THR A 5 -24.00 -1.90 -0.37
C THR A 5 -22.66 -1.17 -0.47
N PRO A 6 -22.62 0.09 -0.94
CA PRO A 6 -21.36 0.85 -1.02
C PRO A 6 -20.59 0.88 0.30
N ILE A 7 -21.29 1.00 1.43
CA ILE A 7 -20.69 0.97 2.78
C ILE A 7 -20.11 -0.42 3.09
N GLY A 8 -20.84 -1.49 2.76
CA GLY A 8 -20.34 -2.85 2.92
C GLY A 8 -19.10 -3.13 2.07
N ALA A 9 -19.05 -2.56 0.86
CA ALA A 9 -17.91 -2.66 -0.06
C ALA A 9 -16.67 -1.93 0.50
N VAL A 10 -16.85 -0.71 1.03
CA VAL A 10 -15.78 0.02 1.70
C VAL A 10 -15.27 -0.75 2.92
N GLY A 11 -16.16 -1.23 3.78
CA GLY A 11 -15.78 -1.97 4.99
C GLY A 11 -14.96 -3.22 4.67
N LYS A 12 -15.44 -4.05 3.74
CA LYS A 12 -14.70 -5.24 3.27
C LYS A 12 -13.39 -4.85 2.59
N GLY A 13 -13.39 -3.75 1.84
CA GLY A 13 -12.21 -3.20 1.18
C GLY A 13 -11.12 -2.78 2.17
N LEU A 14 -11.48 -2.09 3.26
CA LEU A 14 -10.55 -1.72 4.32
C LEU A 14 -9.90 -2.96 4.96
N VAL A 15 -10.69 -3.99 5.29
CA VAL A 15 -10.17 -5.23 5.85
C VAL A 15 -9.23 -5.93 4.86
N ALA A 16 -9.62 -6.01 3.59
CA ALA A 16 -8.79 -6.59 2.54
C ALA A 16 -7.48 -5.80 2.33
N GLY A 17 -7.54 -4.47 2.36
CA GLY A 17 -6.39 -3.57 2.30
C GLY A 17 -5.40 -3.82 3.42
N ALA A 18 -5.89 -3.93 4.66
CA ALA A 18 -5.06 -4.27 5.81
C ALA A 18 -4.39 -5.65 5.65
N ILE A 19 -5.11 -6.67 5.18
CA ILE A 19 -4.55 -8.00 4.90
C ILE A 19 -3.45 -7.92 3.83
N GLY A 20 -3.69 -7.18 2.75
CA GLY A 20 -2.70 -6.94 1.70
C GLY A 20 -1.43 -6.27 2.23
N THR A 21 -1.58 -5.23 3.07
CA THR A 21 -0.45 -4.56 3.72
C THR A 21 0.35 -5.53 4.60
N GLY A 22 -0.34 -6.38 5.37
CA GLY A 22 0.31 -7.41 6.18
C GLY A 22 1.10 -8.42 5.35
N ALA A 23 0.54 -8.90 4.24
CA ALA A 23 1.19 -9.83 3.33
C ALA A 23 2.45 -9.23 2.70
N MET A 24 2.36 -8.00 2.19
CA MET A 24 3.52 -7.27 1.66
C MET A 24 4.58 -7.04 2.73
N THR A 25 4.19 -6.66 3.94
CA THR A 25 5.10 -6.44 5.07
C THR A 25 5.85 -7.72 5.42
N ALA A 26 5.16 -8.86 5.51
CA ALA A 26 5.80 -10.14 5.78
C ALA A 26 6.81 -10.51 4.69
N TYR A 27 6.48 -10.26 3.42
CA TYR A 27 7.40 -10.50 2.30
C TYR A 27 8.63 -9.57 2.38
N GLN A 28 8.43 -8.27 2.60
CA GLN A 28 9.52 -7.31 2.78
C GLN A 28 10.42 -7.67 3.95
N MET A 29 9.86 -8.08 5.09
CA MET A 29 10.62 -8.51 6.26
C MET A 29 11.46 -9.77 5.98
N ALA A 30 10.90 -10.73 5.24
CA ALA A 30 11.63 -11.94 4.85
C ALA A 30 12.83 -11.62 3.96
N VAL A 31 12.64 -10.74 2.96
CA VAL A 31 13.73 -10.29 2.08
C VAL A 31 14.74 -9.45 2.84
N ALA A 32 14.29 -8.53 3.70
CA ALA A 32 15.16 -7.67 4.48
C ALA A 32 16.08 -8.49 5.39
N LYS A 33 15.52 -9.50 6.06
CA LYS A 33 16.27 -10.47 6.86
C LYS A 33 17.26 -11.29 6.02
N ALA A 34 16.87 -11.73 4.83
CA ALA A 34 17.75 -12.48 3.95
C ALA A 34 18.92 -11.64 3.39
N ARG A 35 18.74 -10.31 3.30
CA ARG A 35 19.73 -9.35 2.81
C ARG A 35 20.50 -8.61 3.91
N ASP A 36 20.24 -8.92 5.18
CA ASP A 36 20.76 -8.18 6.35
C ASP A 36 20.57 -6.65 6.22
N SER A 37 19.39 -6.25 5.77
CA SER A 37 19.02 -4.86 5.55
C SER A 37 18.02 -4.38 6.59
N GLY A 38 18.18 -3.13 7.04
CA GLY A 38 17.31 -2.51 8.04
C GLY A 38 15.92 -2.14 7.52
N SER A 39 15.04 -1.67 8.42
CA SER A 39 13.72 -1.19 8.06
C SER A 39 13.77 0.21 7.42
N SER A 40 12.77 0.51 6.57
CA SER A 40 12.62 1.83 5.96
C SER A 40 11.84 2.78 6.87
N THR A 41 12.30 4.03 6.94
CA THR A 41 11.62 5.15 7.61
C THR A 41 10.92 6.09 6.63
N VAL A 42 10.89 5.75 5.33
CA VAL A 42 10.28 6.59 4.28
C VAL A 42 8.81 6.91 4.59
N PRO A 43 7.94 5.96 5.02
CA PRO A 43 6.58 6.28 5.40
C PRO A 43 6.49 7.35 6.50
N ALA A 44 7.38 7.32 7.49
CA ALA A 44 7.43 8.33 8.54
C ALA A 44 7.75 9.73 7.98
N GLU A 45 8.70 9.81 7.05
CA GLU A 45 9.07 11.07 6.41
C GLU A 45 7.95 11.63 5.52
N VAL A 46 7.19 10.78 4.82
CA VAL A 46 5.95 11.19 4.15
C VAL A 46 4.97 11.78 5.17
N GLY A 47 4.71 11.07 6.27
CA GLY A 47 3.79 11.52 7.31
C GLY A 47 4.19 12.86 7.93
N LYS A 48 5.47 13.04 8.27
CA LYS A 48 6.02 14.30 8.79
C LYS A 48 5.83 15.45 7.79
N ARG A 49 6.00 15.19 6.48
CA ARG A 49 5.81 16.19 5.42
C ARG A 49 4.35 16.58 5.24
N VAL A 50 3.43 15.60 5.25
CA VAL A 50 1.99 15.86 5.23
C VAL A 50 1.58 16.69 6.44
N VAL A 51 2.03 16.33 7.65
CA VAL A 51 1.65 17.07 8.86
C VAL A 51 2.17 18.51 8.83
N ARG A 52 3.39 18.71 8.32
CA ARG A 52 3.96 20.04 8.15
C ARG A 52 3.23 20.85 7.09
N GLY A 53 2.94 20.26 5.92
CA GLY A 53 2.32 20.96 4.79
C GLY A 53 0.85 21.26 4.98
N VAL A 54 0.09 20.33 5.57
CA VAL A 54 -1.37 20.45 5.71
C VAL A 54 -1.76 21.09 7.03
N PHE A 55 -1.20 20.60 8.15
CA PHE A 55 -1.58 21.06 9.48
C PHE A 55 -0.65 22.14 10.05
N GLN A 56 0.41 22.52 9.32
CA GLN A 56 1.39 23.54 9.74
C GLN A 56 2.04 23.22 11.10
N ARG A 57 2.19 21.92 11.41
CA ARG A 57 2.79 21.43 12.67
C ARG A 57 4.06 20.64 12.43
N ARG A 58 4.96 20.66 13.40
CA ARG A 58 6.12 19.76 13.45
C ARG A 58 5.84 18.62 14.41
N VAL A 59 6.31 17.43 14.07
CA VAL A 59 6.22 16.25 14.92
C VAL A 59 7.61 15.92 15.41
N SER A 60 7.71 15.61 16.71
CA SER A 60 8.95 15.12 17.34
C SER A 60 9.42 13.82 16.69
N ASP A 61 10.74 13.65 16.61
CA ASP A 61 11.36 12.43 16.11
C ASP A 61 11.10 11.22 17.01
N GLU A 62 10.75 11.44 18.28
CA GLU A 62 10.29 10.39 19.21
C GLU A 62 9.06 9.64 18.70
N ARG A 63 8.26 10.26 17.82
CA ARG A 63 7.08 9.63 17.20
C ARG A 63 7.35 9.01 15.84
N THR A 64 8.61 8.94 15.39
CA THR A 64 8.95 8.46 14.03
C THR A 64 8.38 7.07 13.77
N ASP A 65 8.56 6.11 14.69
CA ASP A 65 8.06 4.74 14.50
C ASP A 65 6.53 4.67 14.46
N GLN A 66 5.87 5.44 15.32
CA GLN A 66 4.42 5.53 15.35
C GLN A 66 3.87 6.10 14.04
N ILE A 67 4.49 7.16 13.51
CA ILE A 67 4.12 7.74 12.22
C ILE A 67 4.43 6.75 11.10
N ASN A 68 5.56 6.03 11.16
CA ASN A 68 5.93 5.04 10.15
C ASN A 68 4.83 3.99 10.01
N GLN A 69 4.43 3.38 11.13
CA GLN A 69 3.37 2.38 11.16
C GLN A 69 2.02 2.98 10.73
N ALA A 70 1.66 4.15 11.26
CA ALA A 70 0.40 4.80 10.90
C ALA A 70 0.31 5.09 9.39
N MET A 71 1.38 5.59 8.79
CA MET A 71 1.44 5.87 7.36
C MET A 71 1.44 4.59 6.54
N HIS A 72 2.25 3.60 6.90
CA HIS A 72 2.33 2.32 6.18
C HIS A 72 0.98 1.60 6.15
N TRP A 73 0.38 1.41 7.33
CA TRP A 73 -0.91 0.74 7.47
C TRP A 73 -2.06 1.57 6.94
N GLY A 74 -2.07 2.88 7.20
CA GLY A 74 -3.11 3.80 6.72
C GLY A 74 -3.14 3.88 5.19
N TYR A 75 -1.97 4.03 4.56
CA TYR A 75 -1.86 4.11 3.11
C TYR A 75 -2.36 2.83 2.44
N GLY A 76 -1.81 1.66 2.81
CA GLY A 76 -2.23 0.38 2.22
C GLY A 76 -3.69 0.01 2.53
N THR A 77 -4.21 0.37 3.70
CA THR A 77 -5.63 0.14 4.04
C THR A 77 -6.57 1.00 3.19
N SER A 78 -6.21 2.26 2.94
CA SER A 78 -7.03 3.20 2.15
C SER A 78 -7.21 2.75 0.68
N TRP A 79 -6.16 2.19 0.08
CA TRP A 79 -6.24 1.59 -1.26
C TRP A 79 -7.18 0.39 -1.34
N GLY A 80 -7.30 -0.39 -0.25
CA GLY A 80 -8.27 -1.47 -0.16
C GLY A 80 -9.72 -0.99 -0.20
N ALA A 81 -10.04 0.15 0.41
CA ALA A 81 -11.36 0.75 0.30
C ALA A 81 -11.71 1.14 -1.15
N LEU A 82 -10.76 1.75 -1.86
CA LEU A 82 -10.91 2.10 -3.28
C LEU A 82 -11.13 0.84 -4.13
N TYR A 83 -10.36 -0.22 -3.86
CA TYR A 83 -10.55 -1.52 -4.51
C TYR A 83 -11.96 -2.07 -4.26
N GLY A 84 -12.44 -2.04 -3.01
CA GLY A 84 -13.76 -2.53 -2.66
C GLY A 84 -14.89 -1.81 -3.40
N ILE A 85 -14.81 -0.48 -3.53
CA ILE A 85 -15.76 0.33 -4.31
C ILE A 85 -15.73 -0.08 -5.80
N ALA A 86 -14.53 -0.19 -6.39
CA ALA A 86 -14.38 -0.56 -7.80
C ALA A 86 -14.92 -1.97 -8.07
N GLU A 87 -14.58 -2.94 -7.23
CA GLU A 87 -14.97 -4.34 -7.37
C GLU A 87 -16.47 -4.57 -7.09
N ALA A 88 -17.10 -3.71 -6.29
CA ALA A 88 -18.56 -3.71 -6.14
C ALA A 88 -19.27 -3.17 -7.39
N SER A 89 -18.58 -2.38 -8.22
CA SER A 89 -19.15 -1.72 -9.40
C SER A 89 -18.95 -2.51 -10.70
N VAL A 90 -18.00 -3.45 -10.74
CA VAL A 90 -17.66 -4.21 -11.95
C VAL A 90 -17.50 -5.70 -11.62
N ASP A 91 -18.34 -6.55 -12.22
CA ASP A 91 -18.27 -8.00 -12.03
C ASP A 91 -17.27 -8.63 -13.03
N ARG A 92 -15.98 -8.60 -12.70
CA ARG A 92 -14.90 -9.19 -13.52
C ARG A 92 -13.90 -9.98 -12.66
N SER A 93 -12.85 -10.50 -13.30
CA SER A 93 -11.82 -11.34 -12.66
C SER A 93 -11.10 -10.60 -11.52
N PRO A 94 -11.28 -11.01 -10.25
CA PRO A 94 -10.71 -10.30 -9.09
C PRO A 94 -9.17 -10.29 -9.11
N VAL A 95 -8.55 -11.37 -9.59
CA VAL A 95 -7.07 -11.46 -9.66
C VAL A 95 -6.50 -10.42 -10.61
N ARG A 96 -7.14 -10.17 -11.76
CA ARG A 96 -6.69 -9.13 -12.70
C ARG A 96 -6.77 -7.74 -12.06
N HIS A 97 -7.87 -7.45 -11.37
CA HIS A 97 -8.00 -6.19 -10.66
C HIS A 97 -7.01 -6.05 -9.51
N GLY A 98 -6.67 -7.14 -8.81
CA GLY A 98 -5.60 -7.15 -7.81
C GLY A 98 -4.23 -6.81 -8.39
N LEU A 99 -3.88 -7.36 -9.56
CA LEU A 99 -2.63 -7.00 -10.26
C LEU A 99 -2.63 -5.53 -10.68
N VAL A 100 -3.75 -5.03 -11.20
CA VAL A 100 -3.92 -3.61 -11.55
C VAL A 100 -3.78 -2.73 -10.32
N LEU A 101 -4.40 -3.09 -9.19
CA LEU A 101 -4.27 -2.38 -7.93
C LEU A 101 -2.80 -2.30 -7.50
N GLY A 102 -2.09 -3.44 -7.48
CA GLY A 102 -0.67 -3.46 -7.15
C GLY A 102 0.17 -2.54 -8.04
N ALA A 103 -0.05 -2.61 -9.35
CA ALA A 103 0.63 -1.74 -10.31
C ALA A 103 0.28 -0.25 -10.12
N LEU A 104 -0.95 0.08 -9.74
CA LEU A 104 -1.36 1.46 -9.44
C LEU A 104 -0.71 1.99 -8.17
N VAL A 105 -0.67 1.20 -7.09
CA VAL A 105 -0.02 1.60 -5.84
C VAL A 105 1.49 1.80 -6.05
N TRP A 106 2.12 0.91 -6.82
CA TRP A 106 3.51 1.07 -7.24
C TRP A 106 3.70 2.34 -8.08
N GLY A 107 2.88 2.54 -9.12
CA GLY A 107 2.96 3.72 -9.97
C GLY A 107 2.78 5.04 -9.20
N ALA A 108 1.90 5.04 -8.19
CA ALA A 108 1.74 6.18 -7.28
C ALA A 108 3.04 6.47 -6.52
N SER A 109 3.73 5.45 -6.01
CA SER A 109 4.99 5.63 -5.28
C SER A 109 6.10 6.24 -6.16
N LEU A 110 6.13 5.91 -7.46
CA LEU A 110 7.07 6.47 -8.44
C LEU A 110 6.86 7.97 -8.70
N ILE A 111 5.70 8.51 -8.35
CA ILE A 111 5.36 9.93 -8.51
C ILE A 111 5.51 10.64 -7.17
N GLU A 112 4.89 10.10 -6.13
CA GLU A 112 4.81 10.71 -4.81
C GLU A 112 6.18 10.85 -4.15
N LEU A 113 6.99 9.79 -4.16
CA LEU A 113 8.28 9.79 -3.45
C LEU A 113 9.30 10.73 -4.13
N PRO A 114 9.44 10.76 -5.47
CA PRO A 114 10.31 11.74 -6.13
C PRO A 114 9.80 13.18 -6.03
N ALA A 115 8.48 13.41 -6.16
CA ALA A 115 7.91 14.76 -5.99
C ALA A 115 8.19 15.32 -4.59
N MET A 116 8.20 14.45 -3.59
CA MET A 116 8.61 14.80 -2.25
C MET A 116 10.13 14.97 -2.13
N LYS A 117 10.97 14.31 -2.92
CA LYS A 117 12.43 14.13 -2.68
C LYS A 117 12.70 13.17 -1.51
N LEU A 118 12.03 12.01 -1.53
CA LEU A 118 12.30 10.88 -0.64
C LEU A 118 12.91 9.68 -1.37
N ALA A 119 12.83 9.69 -2.70
CA ALA A 119 13.40 8.68 -3.58
C ALA A 119 13.90 9.36 -4.87
N PRO A 120 14.96 8.86 -5.51
CA PRO A 120 15.27 9.24 -6.88
C PRO A 120 14.16 8.80 -7.85
N PRO A 121 14.12 9.35 -9.08
CA PRO A 121 13.25 8.85 -10.14
C PRO A 121 13.51 7.38 -10.50
N VAL A 122 12.47 6.70 -11.02
CA VAL A 122 12.48 5.26 -11.30
C VAL A 122 13.64 4.80 -12.20
N TRP A 123 14.10 5.62 -13.15
CA TRP A 123 15.17 5.27 -14.10
C TRP A 123 16.57 5.26 -13.50
N GLU A 124 16.74 5.71 -12.25
CA GLU A 124 18.02 5.66 -11.54
C GLU A 124 18.22 4.36 -10.75
N TYR A 125 17.18 3.54 -10.61
CA TYR A 125 17.25 2.29 -9.86
C TYR A 125 17.80 1.13 -10.68
N PRO A 126 18.57 0.21 -10.07
CA PRO A 126 18.92 -1.06 -10.70
C PRO A 126 17.66 -1.87 -11.06
N PRO A 127 17.60 -2.53 -12.23
CA PRO A 127 16.44 -3.32 -12.65
C PRO A 127 16.02 -4.40 -11.64
N ALA A 128 16.98 -5.00 -10.93
CA ALA A 128 16.70 -6.01 -9.91
C ALA A 128 15.96 -5.43 -8.68
N GLU A 129 16.29 -4.20 -8.27
CA GLU A 129 15.60 -3.52 -7.17
C GLU A 129 14.20 -3.08 -7.59
N LEU A 130 14.03 -2.61 -8.83
CA LEU A 130 12.70 -2.32 -9.39
C LEU A 130 11.82 -3.58 -9.48
N ALA A 131 12.38 -4.70 -9.96
CA ALA A 131 11.63 -5.94 -10.06
C ALA A 131 11.16 -6.45 -8.68
N LEU A 132 12.02 -6.30 -7.67
CA LEU A 132 11.69 -6.64 -6.29
C LEU A 132 10.64 -5.67 -5.70
N ASP A 133 10.75 -4.37 -5.97
CA ASP A 133 9.77 -3.40 -5.50
C ASP A 133 8.39 -3.65 -6.12
N VAL A 134 8.34 -3.89 -7.44
CA VAL A 134 7.11 -4.28 -8.13
C VAL A 134 6.53 -5.56 -7.54
N SER A 135 7.36 -6.57 -7.22
CA SER A 135 6.85 -7.83 -6.68
C SER A 135 6.16 -7.66 -5.32
N TYR A 136 6.65 -6.76 -4.45
CA TYR A 136 5.97 -6.42 -3.20
C TYR A 136 4.56 -5.86 -3.44
N HIS A 137 4.43 -4.96 -4.39
CA HIS A 137 3.16 -4.31 -4.71
C HIS A 137 2.18 -5.27 -5.40
N LEU A 138 2.68 -6.20 -6.23
CA LEU A 138 1.84 -7.25 -6.81
C LEU A 138 1.32 -8.23 -5.74
N VAL A 139 2.17 -8.61 -4.77
CA VAL A 139 1.74 -9.41 -3.62
C VAL A 139 0.66 -8.68 -2.84
N TYR A 140 0.86 -7.39 -2.53
CA TYR A 140 -0.17 -6.55 -1.91
C TYR A 140 -1.50 -6.63 -2.68
N GLY A 141 -1.50 -6.30 -3.98
CA GLY A 141 -2.72 -6.19 -4.77
C GLY A 141 -3.46 -7.52 -4.93
N VAL A 142 -2.74 -8.63 -5.16
CA VAL A 142 -3.33 -9.98 -5.22
C VAL A 142 -3.91 -10.38 -3.86
N SER A 143 -3.21 -10.10 -2.76
CA SER A 143 -3.71 -10.40 -1.41
C SER A 143 -4.98 -9.61 -1.09
N VAL A 144 -5.08 -8.33 -1.47
CA VAL A 144 -6.32 -7.55 -1.34
C VAL A 144 -7.46 -8.21 -2.12
N ALA A 145 -7.23 -8.57 -3.39
CA ALA A 145 -8.26 -9.17 -4.23
C ALA A 145 -8.78 -10.50 -3.68
N VAL A 146 -7.87 -11.38 -3.24
CA VAL A 146 -8.23 -12.68 -2.64
C VAL A 146 -9.00 -12.48 -1.33
N ALA A 147 -8.52 -11.61 -0.44
CA ALA A 147 -9.18 -11.32 0.83
C ALA A 147 -10.57 -10.73 0.63
N PHE A 148 -10.71 -9.75 -0.27
CA PHE A 148 -11.99 -9.13 -0.56
C PHE A 148 -13.00 -10.13 -1.13
N ARG A 149 -12.56 -11.00 -2.06
CA ARG A 149 -13.41 -12.08 -2.59
C ARG A 149 -13.87 -13.02 -1.49
N ALA A 150 -12.97 -13.41 -0.56
CA ALA A 150 -13.33 -14.26 0.57
C ALA A 150 -14.35 -13.61 1.50
N LEU A 151 -14.29 -12.29 1.70
CA LEU A 151 -15.26 -11.52 2.50
C LEU A 151 -16.61 -11.30 1.79
N ARG A 152 -16.71 -11.60 0.48
CA ARG A 152 -17.95 -11.53 -0.30
C ARG A 152 -18.68 -12.88 -0.43
N ALA A 153 -17.96 -13.99 -0.26
CA ALA A 153 -18.53 -15.33 -0.22
C ALA A 153 -19.40 -15.50 1.04
#